data_AF-A0A0H5QTL1-F1
#
_entry.id   AF-A0A0H5QTL1-F1
#
_cell.length_a   1.000
_cell.length_b   1.000
_cell.length_c   1.000
_cell.angle_alpha   90.00
_cell.angle_beta   90.00
_cell.angle_gamma   90.00
#
_symmetry.space_group_name_H-M   'P 1'
#
loop_
_entity.id
_entity.type
_entity.pdbx_description
1 polymer ?
#
loop_
_entity_poly.entity_id
_entity_poly.type
_entity_poly.pdbx_seq_one_letter_code
_entity_poly.pdbx_strand_id
1 'polypeptide(L)' 'MRKYNGIDRKSFPLFLKECEFRFNFGTPSQQLKILRDWCGI' A
#
# COMPACT_ATOMS: atom_id res chain seq x y z
N MET A 1 15.55 4.58 -9.97
CA MET A 1 14.58 5.09 -8.97
C MET A 1 13.33 5.53 -9.69
N ARG A 2 12.13 5.06 -9.29
CA ARG A 2 10.88 5.66 -9.75
C ARG A 2 10.87 7.11 -9.27
N LYS A 3 10.85 8.07 -10.19
CA LYS A 3 10.75 9.49 -9.85
C LYS A 3 9.36 9.71 -9.24
N TYR A 4 9.29 10.16 -7.99
CA TYR A 4 8.04 10.54 -7.29
C TYR A 4 7.44 11.86 -7.81
N ASN A 5 7.77 12.24 -9.04
CA ASN A 5 7.41 13.53 -9.62
C ASN A 5 5.90 13.57 -9.84
N GLY A 6 5.19 14.41 -9.07
CA GLY A 6 3.74 14.59 -9.18
C GLY A 6 2.92 14.01 -8.02
N ILE A 7 3.55 13.31 -7.06
CA ILE A 7 2.86 12.95 -5.82
C ILE A 7 2.84 14.17 -4.90
N ASP A 8 1.65 14.62 -4.51
CA ASP A 8 1.52 15.69 -3.53
C ASP A 8 2.22 15.31 -2.22
N ARG A 9 2.94 16.26 -1.61
CA ARG A 9 3.72 16.01 -0.38
C ARG A 9 2.85 15.48 0.75
N LYS A 10 1.56 15.84 0.81
CA LYS A 10 0.62 15.36 1.83
C LYS A 10 0.22 13.91 1.60
N SER A 11 0.19 13.46 0.35
CA SER A 11 -0.14 12.09 -0.05
C SER A 11 1.08 11.16 -0.05
N PHE A 12 2.29 11.71 0.02
CA PHE A 12 3.53 10.95 0.02
C PHE A 12 3.63 9.90 1.14
N PRO A 13 3.25 10.18 2.40
CA PRO A 13 3.24 9.16 3.46
C PRO A 13 2.30 7.99 3.15
N LEU A 14 1.12 8.25 2.58
CA LEU A 14 0.17 7.20 2.19
C LEU A 14 0.73 6.36 1.04
N PHE A 15 1.40 6.98 0.08
CA PHE A 15 2.08 6.26 -1.00
C PHE A 15 3.16 5.31 -0.48
N LEU A 16 3.96 5.75 0.51
CA LEU A 16 4.95 4.89 1.14
C LEU A 16 4.29 3.73 1.88
N LYS A 17 3.20 3.96 2.61
CA LYS A 17 2.44 2.91 3.28
C LYS A 17 1.82 1.92 2.31
N GLU A 18 1.31 2.38 1.17
CA GLU A 18 0.82 1.51 0.11
C GLU A 18 1.95 0.65 -0.49
N CYS A 19 3.12 1.24 -0.73
CA CYS A 19 4.28 0.47 -1.18
C CYS A 19 4.70 -0.57 -0.14
N GLU A 20 4.81 -0.19 1.13
CA GLU A 20 5.10 -1.10 2.24
C GLU A 20 4.10 -2.26 2.28
N PHE A 21 2.82 -1.97 2.09
CA PHE A 21 1.77 -2.98 2.01
C PHE A 21 1.95 -3.91 0.80
N ARG A 22 2.26 -3.37 -0.39
CA ARG A 22 2.49 -4.13 -1.63
C ARG A 22 3.72 -5.01 -1.61
N PHE A 23 4.79 -4.57 -0.96
CA PHE A 23 6.06 -5.29 -0.97
C PHE A 23 6.23 -6.27 0.20
N ASN A 24 5.59 -6.02 1.35
CA ASN A 24 5.81 -6.85 2.55
C ASN A 24 4.72 -7.91 2.80
N PHE A 25 3.54 -7.81 2.20
CA PHE A 25 2.39 -8.66 2.58
C PHE A 25 2.04 -9.79 1.58
N GLY A 26 3.07 -10.36 0.95
CA GLY A 26 2.94 -11.59 0.15
C GLY A 26 2.18 -11.39 -1.17
N THR A 27 1.46 -12.42 -1.60
CA THR A 27 0.73 -12.44 -2.89
C THR A 27 -0.53 -11.55 -2.85
N PRO A 28 -1.02 -11.06 -4.00
CA PRO A 28 -2.23 -10.24 -4.06
C PRO A 28 -3.46 -10.84 -3.36
N SER A 29 -3.59 -12.18 -3.38
CA SER A 29 -4.67 -12.89 -2.68
C SER A 29 -4.54 -12.80 -1.15
N GLN A 30 -3.32 -12.86 -0.62
CA GLN A 30 -3.07 -12.69 0.82
C GLN A 30 -3.34 -11.24 1.24
N GLN A 31 -2.91 -10.27 0.43
CA GLN A 31 -3.20 -8.86 0.66
C GLN A 31 -4.71 -8.60 0.71
N LEU A 32 -5.47 -9.17 -0.23
CA LEU A 32 -6.93 -9.04 -0.23
C LEU A 32 -7.56 -9.65 1.03
N LYS A 33 -7.06 -10.80 1.49
CA LYS A 33 -7.51 -11.41 2.75
C LYS A 33 -7.23 -10.49 3.95
N ILE A 34 -6.03 -9.90 4.02
CA ILE A 34 -5.65 -8.96 5.09
C ILE A 34 -6.55 -7.73 5.08
N LEU A 35 -6.84 -7.16 3.90
CA LEU A 35 -7.71 -6.00 3.80
C LEU A 35 -9.15 -6.30 4.25
N ARG A 36 -9.67 -7.50 3.96
CA ARG A 36 -10.99 -7.94 4.44
C ARG A 36 -11.01 -8.07 5.96
N ASP A 37 -9.99 -8.72 6.52
CA ASP A 37 -9.83 -8.89 7.97
C ASP A 37 -9.79 -7.53 8.69
N TRP A 38 -9.01 -6.57 8.18
CA TRP A 38 -8.94 -5.20 8.73
C TRP A 38 -10.26 -4.43 8.61
N CYS A 39 -11.04 -4.68 7.56
CA CYS A 39 -12.35 -4.08 7.39
C CYS A 39 -13.44 -4.79 8.22
N GLY A 40 -13.13 -5.94 8.84
CA GLY A 40 -14.09 -6.77 9.56
C GLY A 40 -15.12 -7.44 8.64
N ILE A 41 -14.74 -7.72 7.39
CA ILE A 41 -15.60 -8.36 6.35
C ILE A 41 -15.25 -9.84 6.20
#